data_AF-I4VJ91-F1
#
_entry.id   AF-I4VJ91-F1
#
_cell.length_a   1.000
_cell.length_b   1.000
_cell.length_c   1.000
_cell.angle_alpha   90.00
_cell.angle_beta   90.00
_cell.angle_gamma   90.00
#
_symmetry.space_group_name_H-M   'P 1'
#
loop_
_entity.id
_entity.type
_entity.pdbx_description
1 polymer ?
#
loop_
_entity_poly.entity_id
_entity_poly.type
_entity_poly.pdbx_seq_one_letter_code
_entity_poly.pdbx_strand_id
1 'polypeptide(L)'
;MAEQIDIRMEDWNRLQREVARLRLLVIIALLAVIALAAVSLLRKPDTPTKPDPILRAQGLVITDAQGHDRILIGAPVPASKDRTRKDSASDSIIFLGKTGADRLALGQIPTLHIDGKTYKRRGDDNNYGMTLYDTKGSERGGMAFMGTGRVGLALDRAKPPYEAIGLMVDDEENFAGMYINYGDPKARDSAIEMGTDAERAHIKFNGMDGLPHARLNIDGKSKPAWQFDDAASAAKAAQTEKH
;
A
#
# COMPACT_ATOMS: atom_id res chain seq x y z
N MET A 1 72.60 4.66 49.63
CA MET A 1 71.64 5.10 50.65
C MET A 1 70.30 4.50 50.27
N ALA A 2 69.87 3.44 50.96
CA ALA A 2 68.54 2.85 50.78
C ALA A 2 67.67 3.36 51.92
N GLU A 3 66.66 4.17 51.59
CA GLU A 3 65.70 4.71 52.54
C GLU A 3 64.76 3.57 52.97
N GLN A 4 64.99 3.06 54.18
CA GLN A 4 64.18 2.00 54.75
C GLN A 4 62.88 2.62 55.27
N ILE A 5 61.81 2.51 54.47
CA ILE A 5 60.47 2.97 54.83
C ILE A 5 59.98 2.12 56.00
N ASP A 6 60.02 2.69 57.20
CA ASP A 6 59.55 2.06 58.43
C ASP A 6 58.01 2.11 58.46
N ILE A 7 57.38 1.02 58.03
CA ILE A 7 55.92 0.90 58.03
C ILE A 7 55.48 0.68 59.48
N ARG A 8 54.90 1.71 60.10
CA ARG A 8 54.35 1.61 61.47
C ARG A 8 53.29 0.51 61.50
N MET A 9 53.40 -0.41 62.47
CA MET A 9 52.44 -1.50 62.71
C MET A 9 50.97 -1.02 62.81
N GLU A 10 50.76 0.22 63.24
CA GLU A 10 49.45 0.87 63.30
C GLU A 10 48.84 1.09 61.90
N ASP A 11 49.65 1.45 60.91
CA ASP A 11 49.24 1.60 59.51
C ASP A 11 48.97 0.25 58.86
N TRP A 12 49.74 -0.79 59.19
CA TRP A 12 49.49 -2.16 58.75
C TRP A 12 48.13 -2.69 59.25
N ASN A 13 47.83 -2.50 60.54
CA ASN A 13 46.57 -2.91 61.14
C ASN A 13 45.37 -2.07 60.66
N ARG A 14 45.58 -0.82 60.24
CA ARG A 14 44.55 0.02 59.59
C ARG A 14 44.26 -0.50 58.18
N LEU A 15 45.30 -0.73 57.38
CA LEU A 15 45.19 -1.26 56.02
C LEU A 15 44.53 -2.64 55.99
N GLN A 16 44.87 -3.55 56.92
CA GLN A 16 44.20 -4.85 56.99
C GLN A 16 42.69 -4.72 57.27
N ARG A 17 42.28 -3.80 58.13
CA ARG A 17 40.87 -3.54 58.43
C ARG A 17 40.14 -2.90 57.24
N GLU A 18 40.79 -1.98 56.53
CA GLU A 18 40.24 -1.38 55.31
C GLU A 18 40.08 -2.40 54.18
N VAL A 19 41.08 -3.25 53.95
CA VAL A 19 41.01 -4.34 52.98
C VAL A 19 39.92 -5.35 53.34
N ALA A 20 39.76 -5.70 54.62
CA ALA A 20 38.70 -6.59 55.07
C ALA A 20 37.30 -5.97 54.84
N ARG A 21 37.13 -4.68 55.12
CA ARG A 21 35.88 -3.94 54.84
C ARG A 21 35.59 -3.85 53.34
N LEU A 22 36.59 -3.55 52.52
CA LEU A 22 36.46 -3.51 51.06
C LEU A 22 36.06 -4.87 50.48
N ARG A 23 36.70 -5.96 50.94
CA ARG A 23 36.31 -7.32 50.54
C ARG A 23 34.87 -7.63 50.91
N LEU A 24 34.44 -7.26 52.11
CA LEU A 24 33.05 -7.44 52.54
C LEU A 24 32.07 -6.65 51.66
N LEU A 25 32.37 -5.38 51.37
CA LEU A 25 31.54 -4.55 50.49
C LEU A 25 31.46 -5.10 49.06
N VAL A 26 32.58 -5.61 48.51
CA VAL A 26 32.61 -6.25 47.19
C VAL A 26 31.75 -7.51 47.17
N ILE A 27 31.80 -8.34 48.22
CA ILE A 27 30.96 -9.53 48.33
C ILE A 27 29.48 -9.14 48.40
N ILE A 28 29.12 -8.13 49.20
CA ILE A 28 27.73 -7.64 49.29
C ILE A 28 27.26 -7.10 47.94
N ALA A 29 28.10 -6.33 47.24
CA ALA A 29 27.77 -5.78 45.92
C ALA A 29 27.57 -6.90 44.88
N LEU A 30 28.42 -7.93 44.88
CA LEU A 30 28.27 -9.10 44.01
C LEU A 30 26.97 -9.87 44.31
N LEU A 31 26.65 -10.08 45.58
CA LEU A 31 25.40 -10.73 45.99
C LEU A 31 24.18 -9.91 45.56
N ALA A 32 24.24 -8.57 45.64
CA ALA A 32 23.16 -7.70 45.16
C ALA A 32 22.96 -7.79 43.65
N VAL A 33 24.04 -7.83 42.87
CA VAL A 33 23.98 -8.02 41.40
C VAL A 33 23.41 -9.39 41.04
N ILE A 34 23.84 -10.46 41.73
CA ILE A 34 23.31 -11.81 41.53
C ILE A 34 21.82 -11.86 41.88
N ALA A 35 21.42 -11.25 43.00
CA ALA A 35 20.01 -11.18 43.40
C ALA A 35 19.16 -10.44 42.36
N LEU A 36 19.62 -9.30 41.83
CA LEU A 36 18.94 -8.56 40.76
C LEU A 36 18.80 -9.39 39.48
N ALA A 37 19.86 -10.11 39.09
CA ALA A 37 19.82 -11.00 37.93
C ALA A 37 18.85 -12.18 38.15
N ALA A 38 18.84 -12.75 39.35
CA ALA A 38 17.93 -13.83 39.72
C ALA A 38 16.45 -13.38 39.73
N VAL A 39 16.15 -12.15 40.16
CA VAL A 39 14.78 -11.58 40.10
C VAL A 39 14.27 -11.53 38.65
N SER A 40 15.13 -11.24 37.67
CA SER A 40 14.75 -11.25 36.26
C SER A 40 14.40 -12.67 35.77
N LEU A 41 15.15 -13.69 36.23
CA LEU A 41 14.90 -15.09 35.90
C LEU A 41 13.68 -15.70 36.62
N LEU A 42 13.32 -15.16 37.79
CA LEU A 42 12.18 -15.62 38.59
C LEU A 42 10.85 -14.96 38.18
N ARG A 43 10.86 -13.94 37.31
CA ARG A 43 9.64 -13.44 36.67
C ARG A 43 9.07 -14.51 35.76
N LYS A 44 8.11 -15.27 36.29
CA LYS A 44 7.26 -16.11 35.45
C LYS A 44 6.52 -15.19 34.48
N PRO A 45 6.53 -15.45 33.16
CA PRO A 45 5.65 -14.73 32.27
C PRO A 45 4.23 -14.92 32.78
N ASP A 46 3.48 -13.81 32.91
CA ASP A 46 2.06 -13.83 33.22
C ASP A 46 1.40 -14.74 32.19
N THR A 47 1.19 -16.00 32.55
CA THR A 47 0.63 -16.99 31.65
C THR A 47 -0.86 -16.72 31.70
N PRO A 48 -1.45 -16.18 30.63
CA PRO A 48 -2.85 -15.80 30.67
C PRO A 48 -3.68 -17.03 31.05
N THR A 49 -4.54 -16.89 32.05
CA THR A 49 -5.38 -17.99 32.58
C THR A 49 -6.30 -18.58 31.51
N LYS A 50 -6.45 -17.87 30.37
CA LYS A 50 -6.96 -18.35 29.09
C LYS A 50 -6.05 -17.83 27.98
N PRO A 51 -5.65 -18.66 26.99
CA PRO A 51 -4.99 -18.15 25.80
C PRO A 51 -5.87 -17.06 25.18
N ASP A 52 -5.30 -15.88 24.88
CA ASP A 52 -6.01 -14.90 24.07
C ASP A 52 -6.30 -15.55 22.71
N PRO A 53 -7.57 -15.71 22.30
CA PRO A 53 -7.88 -16.27 20.99
C PRO A 53 -7.41 -15.36 19.85
N ILE A 54 -7.06 -14.09 20.14
CA ILE A 54 -6.64 -13.10 19.16
C ILE A 54 -5.11 -13.06 19.08
N LEU A 55 -4.57 -13.38 17.90
CA LEU A 55 -3.18 -13.11 17.58
C LEU A 55 -3.01 -11.61 17.29
N ARG A 56 -2.27 -10.89 18.15
CA ARG A 56 -1.90 -9.49 17.94
C ARG A 56 -0.48 -9.42 17.39
N ALA A 57 -0.34 -8.93 16.16
CA ALA A 57 0.94 -8.74 15.50
C ALA A 57 0.92 -7.42 14.72
N GLN A 58 2.04 -6.70 14.72
CA GLN A 58 2.23 -5.55 13.83
C GLN A 58 2.56 -6.00 12.40
N GLY A 59 3.19 -7.17 12.29
CA GLY A 59 3.68 -7.72 11.04
C GLY A 59 3.68 -9.24 11.08
N LEU A 60 3.31 -9.86 9.97
CA LEU A 60 3.43 -11.28 9.72
C LEU A 60 4.09 -11.50 8.36
N VAL A 61 5.11 -12.36 8.34
CA VAL A 61 5.78 -12.81 7.12
C VAL A 61 5.53 -14.31 7.00
N ILE A 62 4.88 -14.71 5.91
CA ILE A 62 4.65 -16.11 5.58
C ILE A 62 5.69 -16.51 4.55
N THR A 63 6.50 -17.52 4.87
CA THR A 63 7.53 -18.07 3.99
C THR A 63 7.07 -19.34 3.29
N ASP A 64 7.64 -19.64 2.13
CA ASP A 64 7.49 -20.96 1.51
C ASP A 64 8.38 -22.03 2.19
N ALA A 65 8.29 -23.27 1.71
CA ALA A 65 9.07 -24.40 2.22
C ALA A 65 10.58 -24.25 2.02
N GLN A 66 11.02 -23.31 1.17
CA GLN A 66 12.43 -22.99 0.94
C GLN A 66 12.91 -21.82 1.82
N GLY A 67 12.01 -21.21 2.60
CA GLY A 67 12.34 -20.10 3.50
C GLY A 67 12.36 -18.73 2.84
N HIS A 68 11.74 -18.60 1.65
CA HIS A 68 11.54 -17.32 0.98
C HIS A 68 10.22 -16.67 1.41
N ASP A 69 10.22 -15.36 1.57
CA ASP A 69 9.01 -14.60 1.89
C ASP A 69 8.01 -14.69 0.71
N ARG A 70 6.72 -14.88 1.03
CA ARG A 70 5.63 -15.01 0.04
C ARG A 70 4.41 -14.17 0.33
N ILE A 71 4.07 -13.97 1.60
CA ILE A 71 2.96 -13.11 1.99
C ILE A 71 3.43 -12.23 3.13
N LEU A 72 3.27 -10.92 2.96
CA LEU A 72 3.59 -9.91 3.95
C LEU A 72 2.29 -9.26 4.40
N ILE A 73 1.99 -9.29 5.70
CA ILE A 73 0.79 -8.67 6.27
C ILE A 73 1.26 -7.70 7.33
N GLY A 74 0.90 -6.42 7.24
CA GLY A 74 1.19 -5.49 8.32
C GLY A 74 0.73 -4.06 8.08
N ALA A 75 0.78 -3.28 9.15
CA ALA A 75 0.50 -1.86 9.16
C ALA A 75 1.63 -1.13 9.92
N PRO A 76 2.76 -0.80 9.27
CA PRO A 76 3.05 -1.00 7.84
C PRO A 76 3.47 -2.44 7.51
N VAL A 77 3.42 -2.79 6.21
CA VAL A 77 3.96 -4.06 5.69
C VAL A 77 5.40 -4.29 6.15
N PRO A 78 5.74 -5.48 6.68
CA PRO A 78 7.08 -5.80 7.14
C PRO A 78 8.14 -5.69 6.04
N ALA A 79 9.35 -5.27 6.42
CA ALA A 79 10.49 -5.36 5.52
C ALA A 79 10.74 -6.83 5.14
N SER A 80 10.95 -7.07 3.85
CA SER A 80 11.25 -8.40 3.31
C SER A 80 12.60 -8.39 2.61
N LYS A 81 13.38 -9.46 2.83
CA LYS A 81 14.65 -9.70 2.14
C LYS A 81 14.42 -10.10 0.68
N ASP A 82 13.35 -10.84 0.41
CA ASP A 82 13.04 -11.39 -0.92
C ASP A 82 12.24 -10.40 -1.79
N ARG A 83 11.44 -9.50 -1.21
CA ARG A 83 10.65 -8.52 -1.98
C ARG A 83 11.55 -7.60 -2.80
N THR A 84 11.33 -7.49 -4.11
CA THR A 84 12.14 -6.62 -4.98
C THR A 84 11.86 -5.14 -4.75
N ARG A 85 10.61 -4.81 -4.44
CA ARG A 85 10.13 -3.45 -4.22
C ARG A 85 10.43 -2.95 -2.80
N LYS A 86 11.01 -1.74 -2.66
CA LYS A 86 11.50 -1.17 -1.39
C LYS A 86 10.94 0.22 -1.02
N ASP A 87 10.13 0.80 -1.89
CA ASP A 87 9.73 2.21 -1.89
C ASP A 87 8.36 2.49 -1.22
N SER A 88 7.68 1.48 -0.69
CA SER A 88 6.31 1.66 -0.18
C SER A 88 6.10 0.95 1.15
N ALA A 89 6.01 1.77 2.21
CA ALA A 89 5.25 1.45 3.41
C ALA A 89 3.77 1.64 3.06
N SER A 90 2.98 0.60 3.27
CA SER A 90 1.52 0.61 3.13
C SER A 90 0.94 -0.30 4.20
N ASP A 91 -0.28 0.00 4.63
CA ASP A 91 -1.03 -0.84 5.55
C ASP A 91 -1.80 -1.89 4.74
N SER A 92 -1.13 -2.97 4.39
CA SER A 92 -1.62 -3.91 3.37
C SER A 92 -1.15 -5.36 3.57
N ILE A 93 -1.72 -6.23 2.74
CA ILE A 93 -1.30 -7.60 2.50
C ILE A 93 -0.68 -7.66 1.12
N ILE A 94 0.60 -8.06 1.02
CA ILE A 94 1.33 -8.18 -0.23
C ILE A 94 1.66 -9.65 -0.49
N PHE A 95 1.30 -10.13 -1.67
CA PHE A 95 1.68 -11.46 -2.17
C PHE A 95 2.83 -11.33 -3.14
N LEU A 96 3.89 -12.08 -2.91
CA LEU A 96 5.10 -12.09 -3.73
C LEU A 96 5.10 -13.27 -4.69
N GLY A 97 5.60 -13.02 -5.90
CA GLY A 97 5.91 -14.06 -6.87
C GLY A 97 7.24 -14.74 -6.53
N LYS A 98 7.58 -15.79 -7.29
CA LYS A 98 8.84 -16.52 -7.12
C LYS A 98 10.09 -15.63 -7.21
N THR A 99 10.01 -14.55 -7.98
CA THR A 99 11.09 -13.56 -8.17
C THR A 99 11.16 -12.52 -7.07
N GLY A 100 10.25 -12.53 -6.10
CA GLY A 100 10.11 -11.47 -5.11
C GLY A 100 9.33 -10.24 -5.59
N ALA A 101 8.89 -10.22 -6.86
CA ALA A 101 8.02 -9.17 -7.36
C ALA A 101 6.63 -9.25 -6.71
N ASP A 102 6.03 -8.09 -6.40
CA ASP A 102 4.64 -8.01 -5.98
C ASP A 102 3.74 -8.63 -7.08
N ARG A 103 2.72 -9.39 -6.68
CA ARG A 103 1.76 -10.05 -7.59
C ARG A 103 0.32 -9.64 -7.31
N LEU A 104 0.04 -9.38 -6.04
CA LEU A 104 -1.23 -8.93 -5.52
C LEU A 104 -0.97 -8.08 -4.28
N ALA A 105 -1.65 -6.95 -4.15
CA ALA A 105 -1.74 -6.20 -2.90
C ALA A 105 -3.22 -6.03 -2.51
N LEU A 106 -3.52 -6.14 -1.22
CA LEU A 106 -4.85 -5.92 -0.64
C LEU A 106 -4.76 -4.98 0.57
N GLY A 107 -5.65 -4.00 0.69
CA GLY A 107 -5.62 -3.00 1.77
C GLY A 107 -5.24 -1.62 1.25
N GLN A 108 -4.47 -0.85 2.02
CA GLN A 108 -3.99 0.46 1.56
C GLN A 108 -3.15 0.27 0.30
N ILE A 109 -3.53 0.93 -0.78
CA ILE A 109 -2.94 0.69 -2.08
C ILE A 109 -1.52 1.29 -2.11
N PRO A 110 -0.47 0.49 -2.38
CA PRO A 110 0.90 0.99 -2.51
C PRO A 110 1.01 2.06 -3.61
N THR A 111 2.06 2.87 -3.60
CA THR A 111 2.32 3.82 -4.71
C THR A 111 2.30 3.11 -6.07
N LEU A 112 1.87 3.81 -7.13
CA LEU A 112 1.76 3.23 -8.47
C LEU A 112 3.16 2.78 -8.92
N HIS A 113 3.31 1.53 -9.35
CA HIS A 113 4.61 0.98 -9.72
C HIS A 113 4.55 0.33 -11.10
N ILE A 114 5.23 0.90 -12.09
CA ILE A 114 5.23 0.44 -13.48
C ILE A 114 6.66 0.48 -14.01
N ASP A 115 7.11 -0.62 -14.61
CA ASP A 115 8.42 -0.74 -15.26
C ASP A 115 9.59 -0.32 -14.35
N GLY A 116 9.54 -0.75 -13.08
CA GLY A 116 10.54 -0.45 -12.06
C GLY A 116 10.49 0.99 -11.52
N LYS A 117 9.54 1.81 -11.97
CA LYS A 117 9.38 3.21 -11.55
C LYS A 117 8.14 3.38 -10.70
N THR A 118 8.24 4.32 -9.76
CA THR A 118 7.15 4.67 -8.86
C THR A 118 6.57 6.02 -9.20
N TYR A 119 5.25 6.11 -9.15
CA TYR A 119 4.46 7.29 -9.48
C TYR A 119 3.50 7.61 -8.33
N LYS A 120 3.17 8.90 -8.19
CA LYS A 120 2.12 9.33 -7.26
C LYS A 120 0.76 8.88 -7.80
N ARG A 121 -0.09 8.34 -6.93
CA ARG A 121 -1.49 8.04 -7.29
C ARG A 121 -2.33 9.30 -7.35
N ARG A 122 -3.39 9.27 -8.15
CA ARG A 122 -4.50 10.22 -8.04
C ARG A 122 -5.24 9.96 -6.73
N GLY A 123 -5.73 11.01 -6.07
CA GLY A 123 -6.45 10.93 -4.80
C GLY A 123 -5.62 11.38 -3.58
N ASP A 124 -6.14 11.09 -2.40
CA ASP A 124 -5.43 11.22 -1.13
C ASP A 124 -4.62 9.94 -0.84
N ASP A 125 -3.75 9.94 0.17
CA ASP A 125 -2.97 8.74 0.55
C ASP A 125 -3.83 7.65 1.23
N ASN A 126 -5.17 7.77 1.14
CA ASN A 126 -6.18 6.95 1.80
C ASN A 126 -6.98 6.08 0.81
N ASN A 127 -6.30 5.55 -0.21
CA ASN A 127 -6.91 4.63 -1.18
C ASN A 127 -6.79 3.19 -0.69
N TYR A 128 -7.91 2.45 -0.69
CA TYR A 128 -7.96 1.04 -0.27
C TYR A 128 -8.53 0.16 -1.37
N GLY A 129 -8.00 -1.03 -1.52
CA GLY A 129 -8.55 -1.99 -2.48
C GLY A 129 -7.62 -3.15 -2.79
N MET A 130 -7.62 -3.55 -4.05
CA MET A 130 -6.83 -4.64 -4.60
C MET A 130 -6.04 -4.15 -5.80
N THR A 131 -4.75 -4.48 -5.86
CA THR A 131 -3.88 -4.15 -6.99
C THR A 131 -3.25 -5.41 -7.57
N LEU A 132 -3.31 -5.53 -8.89
CA LEU A 132 -2.76 -6.64 -9.64
C LEU A 132 -1.43 -6.22 -10.26
N TYR A 133 -0.46 -7.13 -10.25
CA TYR A 133 0.86 -6.88 -10.84
C TYR A 133 1.24 -7.97 -11.84
N ASP A 134 2.10 -7.64 -12.81
CA ASP A 134 2.71 -8.59 -13.73
C ASP A 134 3.94 -9.29 -13.11
N THR A 135 4.57 -10.20 -13.84
CA THR A 135 5.65 -11.06 -13.28
C THR A 135 6.92 -10.27 -12.96
N LYS A 136 7.01 -9.02 -13.43
CA LYS A 136 8.08 -8.07 -13.13
C LYS A 136 7.72 -7.14 -11.97
N GLY A 137 6.47 -7.22 -11.47
CA GLY A 137 5.96 -6.35 -10.42
C GLY A 137 5.37 -5.04 -10.95
N SER A 138 5.16 -4.89 -12.26
CA SER A 138 4.48 -3.72 -12.82
C SER A 138 2.98 -3.85 -12.64
N GLU A 139 2.34 -2.79 -12.19
CA GLU A 139 0.89 -2.73 -11.98
C GLU A 139 0.13 -3.00 -13.29
N ARG A 140 -0.97 -3.75 -13.17
CA ARG A 140 -1.84 -4.17 -14.27
C ARG A 140 -3.31 -3.81 -14.02
N GLY A 141 -3.53 -2.80 -13.19
CA GLY A 141 -4.83 -2.38 -12.71
C GLY A 141 -5.22 -3.01 -11.38
N GLY A 142 -6.50 -2.99 -11.08
CA GLY A 142 -7.03 -3.39 -9.79
C GLY A 142 -8.43 -2.84 -9.55
N MET A 143 -8.85 -2.87 -8.29
CA MET A 143 -10.04 -2.17 -7.81
C MET A 143 -9.68 -1.33 -6.60
N ALA A 144 -10.27 -0.15 -6.48
CA ALA A 144 -9.98 0.79 -5.42
C ALA A 144 -11.23 1.55 -5.00
N PHE A 145 -11.35 1.78 -3.71
CA PHE A 145 -12.16 2.85 -3.13
C PHE A 145 -11.21 3.98 -2.70
N MET A 146 -11.55 5.19 -3.11
CA MET A 146 -10.82 6.40 -2.80
C MET A 146 -11.58 7.18 -1.73
N GLY A 147 -10.86 7.89 -0.85
CA GLY A 147 -11.48 8.67 0.24
C GLY A 147 -12.50 9.71 -0.22
N THR A 148 -12.47 10.09 -1.49
CA THR A 148 -13.38 11.06 -2.14
C THR A 148 -14.75 10.47 -2.53
N GLY A 149 -15.03 9.20 -2.21
CA GLY A 149 -16.30 8.54 -2.60
C GLY A 149 -16.25 7.83 -3.96
N ARG A 150 -15.13 7.94 -4.68
CA ARG A 150 -14.94 7.26 -5.95
C ARG A 150 -14.59 5.78 -5.75
N VAL A 151 -15.29 4.88 -6.43
CA VAL A 151 -14.98 3.45 -6.53
C VAL A 151 -14.63 3.13 -7.98
N GLY A 152 -13.53 2.43 -8.22
CA GLY A 152 -13.12 2.04 -9.56
C GLY A 152 -12.59 0.62 -9.64
N LEU A 153 -12.76 0.01 -10.82
CA LEU A 153 -12.05 -1.17 -11.28
C LEU A 153 -11.41 -0.83 -12.62
N ALA A 154 -10.09 -0.99 -12.74
CA ALA A 154 -9.36 -0.72 -13.97
C ALA A 154 -8.46 -1.90 -14.33
N LEU A 155 -8.26 -2.14 -15.63
CA LEU A 155 -7.31 -3.13 -16.13
C LEU A 155 -6.36 -2.46 -17.13
N ASP A 156 -5.07 -2.66 -16.91
CA ASP A 156 -4.03 -2.02 -17.72
C ASP A 156 -3.47 -2.97 -18.78
N ARG A 157 -3.13 -2.41 -19.94
CA ARG A 157 -2.19 -2.92 -20.93
C ARG A 157 -0.80 -3.04 -20.32
N ALA A 158 -0.01 -3.98 -20.84
CA ALA A 158 1.39 -4.15 -20.45
C ALA A 158 2.32 -3.05 -20.98
N LYS A 159 1.83 -2.17 -21.86
CA LYS A 159 2.57 -1.09 -22.50
C LYS A 159 1.75 0.21 -22.45
N PRO A 160 2.40 1.39 -22.51
CA PRO A 160 1.70 2.67 -22.61
C PRO A 160 0.60 2.65 -23.68
N PRO A 161 -0.56 3.30 -23.44
CA PRO A 161 -0.88 4.21 -22.33
C PRO A 161 -1.28 3.53 -20.99
N TYR A 162 -1.02 2.23 -20.84
CA TYR A 162 -1.37 1.42 -19.67
C TYR A 162 -2.87 1.24 -19.51
N GLU A 163 -3.64 2.18 -18.98
CA GLU A 163 -5.06 1.95 -18.68
C GLU A 163 -5.88 1.58 -19.94
N ALA A 164 -6.44 0.37 -19.97
CA ALA A 164 -7.14 -0.18 -21.14
C ALA A 164 -8.65 -0.03 -21.04
N ILE A 165 -9.20 -0.39 -19.88
CA ILE A 165 -10.63 -0.41 -19.58
C ILE A 165 -10.80 -0.07 -18.10
N GLY A 166 -11.82 0.74 -17.80
CA GLY A 166 -12.19 1.09 -16.44
C GLY A 166 -13.69 1.05 -16.25
N LEU A 167 -14.12 0.64 -15.06
CA LEU A 167 -15.47 0.79 -14.53
C LEU A 167 -15.38 1.67 -13.29
N MET A 168 -16.27 2.64 -13.15
CA MET A 168 -16.22 3.55 -12.01
C MET A 168 -17.60 4.03 -11.59
N VAL A 169 -17.72 4.29 -10.29
CA VAL A 169 -18.74 5.14 -9.68
C VAL A 169 -18.01 6.33 -9.07
N ASP A 170 -18.48 7.52 -9.37
CA ASP A 170 -17.93 8.77 -8.86
C ASP A 170 -19.08 9.64 -8.32
N ASP A 171 -19.22 9.64 -6.99
CA ASP A 171 -20.30 10.34 -6.31
C ASP A 171 -20.20 11.87 -6.47
N GLU A 172 -18.99 12.42 -6.65
CA GLU A 172 -18.80 13.86 -6.85
C GLU A 172 -19.35 14.30 -8.23
N GLU A 173 -19.16 13.46 -9.25
CA GLU A 173 -19.63 13.71 -10.61
C GLU A 173 -21.04 13.15 -10.88
N ASN A 174 -21.65 12.46 -9.91
CA ASN A 174 -22.85 11.64 -10.07
C ASN A 174 -22.74 10.63 -11.22
N PHE A 175 -21.54 10.13 -11.49
CA PHE A 175 -21.28 9.25 -12.61
C PHE A 175 -21.24 7.79 -12.19
N ALA A 176 -21.84 6.90 -12.98
CA ALA A 176 -21.62 5.47 -12.89
C ALA A 176 -21.49 4.87 -14.29
N GLY A 177 -20.37 4.22 -14.60
CA GLY A 177 -20.15 3.75 -15.96
C GLY A 177 -18.85 3.00 -16.21
N MET A 178 -18.55 2.84 -17.49
CA MET A 178 -17.41 2.14 -18.03
C MET A 178 -16.83 2.94 -19.20
N TYR A 179 -15.50 2.91 -19.33
CA TYR A 179 -14.80 3.44 -20.48
C TYR A 179 -13.75 2.46 -21.00
N ILE A 180 -13.45 2.52 -22.29
CA ILE A 180 -12.44 1.73 -22.98
C ILE A 180 -11.52 2.70 -23.71
N ASN A 181 -10.22 2.63 -23.44
CA ASN A 181 -9.22 3.50 -24.02
C ASN A 181 -8.59 2.92 -25.28
N TYR A 182 -8.18 3.82 -26.18
CA TYR A 182 -7.31 3.47 -27.29
C TYR A 182 -5.98 2.88 -26.81
N GLY A 183 -5.35 2.07 -27.67
CA GLY A 183 -3.98 1.59 -27.46
C GLY A 183 -2.91 2.57 -27.96
N ASP A 184 -3.32 3.68 -28.60
CA ASP A 184 -2.41 4.70 -29.10
C ASP A 184 -2.19 5.78 -28.03
N PRO A 185 -0.95 6.04 -27.59
CA PRO A 185 -0.65 7.09 -26.61
C PRO A 185 -0.96 8.52 -27.10
N LYS A 186 -1.26 8.72 -28.38
CA LYS A 186 -1.69 10.01 -28.94
C LYS A 186 -3.19 10.27 -28.77
N ALA A 187 -3.98 9.26 -28.41
CA ALA A 187 -5.39 9.44 -28.16
C ALA A 187 -5.62 10.38 -26.97
N ARG A 188 -6.58 11.29 -27.10
CA ARG A 188 -6.86 12.33 -26.10
C ARG A 188 -7.97 11.94 -25.11
N ASP A 189 -8.75 10.92 -25.43
CA ASP A 189 -9.87 10.44 -24.61
C ASP A 189 -10.08 8.93 -24.83
N SER A 190 -11.02 8.37 -24.07
CA SER A 190 -11.57 7.04 -24.23
C SER A 190 -12.15 6.85 -25.64
N ALA A 191 -11.98 5.66 -26.21
CA ALA A 191 -12.60 5.28 -27.48
C ALA A 191 -14.10 5.06 -27.32
N ILE A 192 -14.50 4.47 -26.19
CA ILE A 192 -15.90 4.19 -25.85
C ILE A 192 -16.10 4.59 -24.40
N GLU A 193 -17.18 5.34 -24.14
CA GLU A 193 -17.67 5.62 -22.79
C GLU A 193 -19.15 5.29 -22.74
N MET A 194 -19.58 4.61 -21.68
CA MET A 194 -21.00 4.40 -21.40
C MET A 194 -21.26 4.51 -19.91
N GLY A 195 -22.40 5.06 -19.54
CA GLY A 195 -22.73 5.21 -18.14
C GLY A 195 -24.03 5.96 -17.92
N THR A 196 -24.21 6.37 -16.69
CA THR A 196 -25.29 7.24 -16.24
C THR A 196 -24.71 8.43 -15.51
N ASP A 197 -25.36 9.58 -15.66
CA ASP A 197 -25.25 10.70 -14.74
C ASP A 197 -26.58 10.88 -13.98
N ALA A 198 -26.73 11.99 -13.26
CA ALA A 198 -27.94 12.29 -12.48
C ALA A 198 -29.24 12.35 -13.33
N GLU A 199 -29.15 12.59 -14.64
CA GLU A 199 -30.31 12.89 -15.49
C GLU A 199 -30.47 11.94 -16.67
N ARG A 200 -29.40 11.25 -17.10
CA ARG A 200 -29.41 10.45 -18.33
C ARG A 200 -28.52 9.23 -18.27
N ALA A 201 -28.87 8.25 -19.10
CA ALA A 201 -27.97 7.20 -19.55
C ALA A 201 -27.35 7.59 -20.90
N HIS A 202 -26.08 7.26 -21.12
CA HIS A 202 -25.38 7.55 -22.37
C HIS A 202 -24.42 6.45 -22.82
N ILE A 203 -24.17 6.46 -24.13
CA ILE A 203 -23.01 5.81 -24.76
C ILE A 203 -22.41 6.78 -25.78
N LYS A 204 -21.08 6.85 -25.82
CA LYS A 204 -20.29 7.71 -26.71
C LYS A 204 -19.19 6.86 -27.38
N PHE A 205 -18.97 7.11 -28.65
CA PHE A 205 -17.82 6.62 -29.43
C PHE A 205 -17.03 7.84 -29.85
N ASN A 206 -15.83 7.99 -29.30
CA ASN A 206 -14.99 9.16 -29.58
C ASN A 206 -13.95 8.82 -30.65
N GLY A 207 -13.46 9.84 -31.34
CA GLY A 207 -12.25 9.77 -32.15
C GLY A 207 -10.99 9.84 -31.28
N MET A 208 -9.84 9.64 -31.91
CA MET A 208 -8.54 9.82 -31.25
C MET A 208 -8.28 11.27 -30.81
N ASP A 209 -8.97 12.23 -31.42
CA ASP A 209 -8.96 13.64 -31.04
C ASP A 209 -9.74 13.94 -29.76
N GLY A 210 -10.50 12.96 -29.24
CA GLY A 210 -11.35 13.07 -28.06
C GLY A 210 -12.76 13.58 -28.35
N LEU A 211 -13.13 13.80 -29.62
CA LEU A 211 -14.45 14.28 -29.97
C LEU A 211 -15.43 13.12 -30.20
N PRO A 212 -16.68 13.20 -29.72
CA PRO A 212 -17.67 12.15 -29.93
C PRO A 212 -18.12 12.12 -31.39
N HIS A 213 -17.81 11.04 -32.11
CA HIS A 213 -18.29 10.81 -33.49
C HIS A 213 -19.67 10.16 -33.54
N ALA A 214 -20.05 9.43 -32.49
CA ALA A 214 -21.38 8.91 -32.33
C ALA A 214 -21.77 8.91 -30.85
N ARG A 215 -22.97 9.36 -30.52
CA ARG A 215 -23.50 9.29 -29.15
C ARG A 215 -24.99 9.03 -29.12
N LEU A 216 -25.43 8.36 -28.07
CA LEU A 216 -26.84 8.15 -27.74
C LEU A 216 -27.06 8.56 -26.29
N ASN A 217 -28.05 9.43 -26.06
CA ASN A 217 -28.47 9.86 -24.72
C ASN A 217 -29.94 9.48 -24.49
N ILE A 218 -30.28 9.09 -23.26
CA ILE A 218 -31.63 8.69 -22.86
C ILE A 218 -31.95 9.38 -21.52
N ASP A 219 -32.94 10.28 -21.52
CA ASP A 219 -33.33 11.14 -20.38
C ASP A 219 -34.75 10.82 -19.84
N GLY A 220 -35.41 9.79 -20.39
CA GLY A 220 -36.77 9.40 -20.05
C GLY A 220 -37.89 10.36 -20.54
N LYS A 221 -37.54 11.50 -21.14
CA LYS A 221 -38.47 12.52 -21.65
C LYS A 221 -38.52 12.53 -23.17
N SER A 222 -37.35 12.38 -23.78
CA SER A 222 -37.12 12.48 -25.22
C SER A 222 -37.07 11.10 -25.86
N LYS A 223 -37.51 11.00 -27.12
CA LYS A 223 -37.33 9.76 -27.90
C LYS A 223 -35.81 9.53 -28.11
N PRO A 224 -35.27 8.34 -27.76
CA PRO A 224 -33.85 8.05 -27.98
C PRO A 224 -33.47 8.19 -29.46
N ALA A 225 -32.36 8.89 -29.72
CA ALA A 225 -31.84 9.07 -31.06
C ALA A 225 -30.31 9.14 -31.06
N TRP A 226 -29.69 8.48 -32.04
CA TRP A 226 -28.27 8.61 -32.31
C TRP A 226 -27.96 10.00 -32.83
N GLN A 227 -26.86 10.56 -32.35
CA GLN A 227 -26.26 11.79 -32.84
C GLN A 227 -24.89 11.44 -33.40
N PHE A 228 -24.66 11.75 -34.67
CA PHE A 228 -23.40 11.50 -35.36
C PHE A 228 -22.72 12.83 -35.66
N ASP A 229 -21.39 12.86 -35.56
CA ASP A 229 -20.57 13.97 -36.04
C ASP A 229 -20.28 13.77 -37.53
N ASP A 230 -21.31 13.92 -38.36
CA ASP A 230 -21.21 13.84 -39.80
C ASP A 230 -21.95 15.01 -40.48
N ALA A 231 -21.58 15.27 -41.74
CA ALA A 231 -22.15 16.38 -42.51
C ALA A 231 -23.68 16.26 -42.68
N ALA A 232 -24.22 15.04 -42.71
CA ALA A 232 -25.65 14.81 -42.84
C ALA A 232 -26.42 15.19 -41.57
N SER A 233 -25.87 14.88 -40.41
CA SER A 233 -26.38 15.20 -39.08
C SER A 233 -26.27 16.69 -38.80
N ALA A 234 -25.14 17.33 -39.19
CA ALA A 234 -24.98 18.78 -39.14
C ALA A 234 -26.01 19.51 -40.02
N ALA A 235 -26.24 19.03 -41.24
CA ALA A 235 -27.25 19.61 -42.14
C ALA A 235 -28.68 19.47 -41.59
N LYS A 236 -29.00 18.34 -40.95
CA LYS A 236 -30.31 18.09 -40.34
C LYS A 236 -30.55 18.96 -39.10
N ALA A 237 -29.53 19.17 -38.26
CA ALA A 237 -29.61 20.08 -37.12
C ALA A 237 -29.88 21.53 -37.57
N ALA A 238 -29.17 22.00 -38.60
CA ALA A 238 -29.33 23.34 -39.16
C ALA A 238 -30.72 23.61 -39.79
N GLN A 239 -31.45 22.56 -40.21
CA GLN A 239 -32.83 22.69 -40.67
C GLN A 239 -33.83 22.81 -39.52
N THR A 240 -33.50 22.27 -38.34
CA THR A 240 -34.39 22.23 -37.19
C THR A 240 -34.38 23.55 -36.41
N GLU A 241 -33.29 24.33 -36.47
CA GLU A 241 -33.18 25.66 -35.85
C GLU A 241 -33.85 26.80 -36.66
N LYS A 242 -34.30 26.52 -37.90
CA LYS A 242 -34.93 27.52 -38.78
C LYS A 242 -36.46 27.56 -38.68
N HIS A 243 -37.04 26.90 -37.67
CA HIS A 243 -38.48 26.84 -37.44
C HIS A 243 -38.85 27.24 -36.01
#